data_AF-A0A1J5QMW6-F1
#
_entry.id   AF-A0A1J5QMW6-F1
#
_cell.length_a   1.000
_cell.length_b   1.000
_cell.length_c   1.000
_cell.angle_alpha   90.00
_cell.angle_beta   90.00
_cell.angle_gamma   90.00
#
_symmetry.space_group_name_H-M   'P 1'
#
loop_
_entity.id
_entity.type
_entity.pdbx_description
1 polymer ?
#
loop_
_entity_poly.entity_id
_entity_poly.type
_entity_poly.pdbx_seq_one_letter_code
_entity_poly.pdbx_strand_id
1 'polypeptide(L)'
;MLRAAAILASLLMLVLGAVGSWQRRPAALQWMVLGGVLLAALLFERWRRPRPRDPGPWEASDERFIDPASGKLTTVWINRRTGERRYDTDV
;
A
#
# COMPACT_ATOMS: atom_id res chain seq x y z
N MET A 1 -11.55 4.17 0.59
CA MET A 1 -12.86 3.66 1.04
C MET A 1 -13.04 2.17 0.75
N LEU A 2 -12.72 1.68 -0.45
CA LEU A 2 -12.89 0.26 -0.84
C LEU A 2 -12.23 -0.76 0.11
N ARG A 3 -11.00 -0.52 0.58
CA ARG A 3 -10.30 -1.43 1.50
C ARG A 3 -11.01 -1.57 2.85
N ALA A 4 -11.46 -0.44 3.42
CA ALA A 4 -12.18 -0.45 4.69
C ALA A 4 -13.52 -1.20 4.54
N ALA A 5 -14.24 -0.97 3.45
CA ALA A 5 -15.46 -1.70 3.12
C ALA A 5 -15.22 -3.21 2.97
N ALA A 6 -14.15 -3.62 2.28
CA ALA A 6 -13.80 -5.03 2.11
C ALA A 6 -13.44 -5.72 3.43
N ILE A 7 -12.73 -5.03 4.33
CA ILE A 7 -12.42 -5.53 5.68
C ILE A 7 -13.71 -5.67 6.49
N LEU A 8 -14.57 -4.65 6.50
CA LEU A 8 -15.84 -4.68 7.22
C LEU A 8 -16.77 -5.80 6.71
N ALA A 9 -16.85 -5.99 5.39
CA ALA A 9 -17.61 -7.08 4.79
C ALA A 9 -17.07 -8.46 5.21
N SER A 10 -15.74 -8.64 5.19
CA SER A 10 -15.11 -9.89 5.62
C SER A 10 -15.37 -10.19 7.10
N LEU A 11 -15.28 -9.17 7.96
CA LEU A 11 -15.59 -9.30 9.39
C LEU A 11 -17.07 -9.62 9.62
N LEU A 12 -17.98 -8.96 8.90
CA LEU A 12 -19.41 -9.25 8.98
C LEU A 12 -19.72 -10.69 8.59
N MET A 13 -19.13 -11.20 7.51
CA MET A 13 -19.29 -12.60 7.07
C MET A 13 -18.77 -13.58 8.13
N LEU A 14 -17.66 -13.29 8.79
CA LEU A 14 -17.13 -14.09 9.89
C LEU A 14 -18.07 -14.12 11.10
N VAL A 15 -18.63 -12.96 11.48
CA VAL A 15 -19.59 -12.87 12.59
C VAL A 15 -20.87 -13.64 12.28
N LEU A 16 -21.43 -13.46 11.08
CA LEU A 16 -22.63 -14.19 10.63
C LEU A 16 -22.38 -15.70 10.58
N GLY A 17 -21.21 -16.12 10.08
CA GLY A 17 -20.78 -17.51 10.08
C GLY A 17 -20.63 -18.10 11.48
N ALA A 18 -20.04 -17.37 12.42
CA ALA A 18 -19.86 -17.81 13.81
C ALA A 18 -21.22 -17.94 14.54
N VAL A 19 -22.09 -16.93 14.42
CA VAL A 19 -23.43 -16.95 15.01
C VAL A 19 -24.29 -18.06 14.42
N GLY A 20 -24.24 -18.27 13.11
CA GLY A 20 -24.98 -19.35 12.46
C GLY A 20 -24.44 -20.74 12.84
N SER A 21 -23.12 -20.88 13.03
CA SER A 21 -22.49 -22.13 13.47
C SER A 21 -22.86 -22.46 14.92
N TRP A 22 -22.96 -21.45 15.78
CA TRP A 22 -23.48 -21.59 17.14
C TRP A 22 -24.91 -22.14 17.16
N GLN A 23 -25.73 -21.75 16.19
CA GLN A 23 -27.10 -22.26 15.99
C GLN A 23 -27.15 -23.59 15.24
N ARG A 24 -26.00 -24.27 15.03
CA ARG A 24 -25.86 -25.52 14.27
C ARG A 24 -26.43 -25.47 12.85
N ARG A 25 -26.44 -24.30 12.21
CA ARG A 25 -26.85 -24.18 10.81
C ARG A 25 -25.69 -24.60 9.90
N PRO A 26 -25.82 -25.67 9.09
CA PRO A 26 -24.73 -26.14 8.23
C PRO A 26 -24.34 -25.09 7.17
N ALA A 27 -25.30 -24.29 6.73
CA ALA A 27 -25.12 -23.16 5.83
C ALA A 27 -24.32 -21.99 6.46
N ALA A 28 -23.90 -22.04 7.73
CA ALA A 28 -23.10 -20.99 8.34
C ALA A 28 -21.59 -21.15 8.12
N LEU A 29 -21.13 -22.40 7.94
CA LEU A 29 -19.74 -22.70 7.68
C LEU A 29 -19.23 -22.04 6.39
N GLN A 30 -20.06 -22.02 5.33
CA GLN A 30 -19.70 -21.36 4.07
C GLN A 30 -19.40 -19.86 4.25
N TRP A 31 -20.17 -19.16 5.08
CA TRP A 31 -19.96 -17.73 5.34
C TRP A 31 -18.68 -17.48 6.14
N MET A 32 -18.38 -18.37 7.09
CA MET A 32 -17.15 -18.31 7.87
C MET A 32 -15.92 -18.57 6.99
N VAL A 33 -15.98 -19.56 6.11
CA VAL A 33 -14.89 -19.88 5.17
C VAL A 33 -14.68 -18.72 4.19
N LEU A 34 -15.73 -18.21 3.57
CA LEU A 34 -15.63 -17.11 2.60
C LEU A 34 -15.09 -15.82 3.24
N GLY A 35 -15.59 -15.46 4.43
CA GLY A 35 -15.08 -14.31 5.17
C GLY A 35 -13.61 -14.46 5.56
N GLY A 36 -13.20 -15.67 5.95
CA GLY A 36 -11.81 -16.00 6.28
C GLY A 36 -10.89 -15.90 5.07
N VAL A 37 -11.28 -16.45 3.92
CA VAL A 37 -10.51 -16.39 2.67
C VAL A 37 -10.34 -14.94 2.20
N LEU A 38 -11.39 -14.14 2.23
CA LEU A 38 -11.32 -12.72 1.85
C LEU A 38 -10.39 -11.93 2.77
N LEU A 39 -10.49 -12.15 4.09
CA LEU A 39 -9.63 -11.48 5.06
C LEU A 39 -8.16 -11.90 4.86
N ALA A 40 -7.90 -13.19 4.63
CA ALA A 40 -6.58 -13.72 4.34
C ALA A 40 -5.99 -13.12 3.05
N ALA A 41 -6.78 -13.00 1.99
CA ALA A 41 -6.35 -12.39 0.73
C ALA A 41 -5.98 -10.91 0.92
N LEU A 42 -6.76 -10.15 1.71
CA LEU A 42 -6.47 -8.75 2.04
C LEU A 42 -5.18 -8.60 2.86
N LEU A 43 -4.96 -9.49 3.83
CA LEU A 43 -3.74 -9.53 4.62
C LEU A 43 -2.52 -9.91 3.76
N PHE A 44 -2.69 -10.89 2.88
CA PHE A 44 -1.66 -11.30 1.93
C PHE A 44 -1.29 -10.17 0.97
N GLU A 45 -2.27 -9.45 0.40
CA GLU A 45 -2.02 -8.27 -0.42
C GLU A 45 -1.24 -7.19 0.33
N ARG A 46 -1.59 -6.97 1.60
CA ARG A 46 -0.89 -6.00 2.45
C ARG A 46 0.56 -6.41 2.69
N TRP A 47 0.81 -7.70 2.87
CA TRP A 47 2.17 -8.21 3.06
C TRP A 47 2.98 -8.20 1.76
N ARG A 48 2.34 -8.51 0.62
CA ARG A 48 2.97 -8.50 -0.70
C ARG A 48 3.33 -7.09 -1.17
N ARG A 49 2.52 -6.08 -0.84
CA ARG A 49 2.82 -4.70 -1.23
C ARG A 49 3.96 -4.18 -0.35
N PRO A 50 5.15 -3.93 -0.91
CA PRO A 50 6.22 -3.31 -0.14
C PRO A 50 5.71 -1.97 0.39
N ARG A 51 5.91 -1.75 1.69
CA ARG A 51 5.63 -0.45 2.30
C ARG A 51 6.43 0.59 1.49
N PRO A 52 5.83 1.74 1.11
CA PRO A 52 6.62 2.82 0.52
C PRO A 52 7.79 3.06 1.47
N ARG A 53 9.01 2.78 0.99
CA ARG A 53 10.21 3.14 1.75
C ARG A 53 10.17 4.65 1.77
N ASP A 54 9.90 5.24 2.93
CA ASP A 54 10.09 6.67 3.15
C ASP A 54 11.49 6.99 2.68
N PRO A 55 11.70 7.69 1.54
CA PRO A 55 12.95 7.61 0.78
C PRO A 55 14.17 7.87 1.66
N GLY A 56 14.02 8.62 2.75
CA GLY A 56 15.12 9.16 3.54
C GLY A 56 15.32 10.62 3.14
N PRO A 57 16.17 11.36 3.87
CA PRO A 57 16.42 12.76 3.56
C PRO A 57 17.01 12.86 2.15
N TRP A 58 16.36 13.69 1.32
CA TRP A 58 16.91 14.13 0.05
C TRP A 58 17.91 15.23 0.35
N GLU A 59 19.16 15.05 -0.07
CA GLU A 59 20.20 16.06 0.05
C GLU A 59 20.47 16.65 -1.34
N ALA A 60 20.55 17.98 -1.42
CA ALA A 60 20.98 18.65 -2.63
C ALA A 60 22.45 18.27 -2.89
N SER A 61 22.73 17.81 -4.11
CA SER A 61 24.10 17.67 -4.60
C SER A 61 24.61 19.02 -5.10
N ASP A 62 25.92 19.19 -5.12
CA ASP A 62 26.57 20.31 -5.80
C ASP A 62 26.45 20.22 -7.34
N GLU A 63 25.97 19.09 -7.87
CA GLU A 63 25.66 18.90 -9.29
C GLU A 63 24.45 19.77 -9.71
N ARG A 64 24.72 20.81 -10.50
CA ARG A 64 23.72 21.64 -11.20
C ARG A 64 24.03 21.69 -12.69
N PHE A 65 23.01 21.59 -13.52
CA PHE A 65 23.16 21.68 -14.98
C PHE A 65 21.98 22.40 -15.61
N ILE A 66 22.19 22.95 -16.81
CA ILE A 66 21.11 23.52 -17.61
C ILE A 66 20.48 22.38 -18.40
N ASP A 67 19.19 22.12 -18.17
CA ASP A 67 18.45 21.13 -18.94
C ASP A 67 18.31 21.61 -20.39
N PRO A 68 18.83 20.87 -21.39
CA PRO A 68 18.75 21.28 -22.79
C PRO A 68 17.32 21.31 -23.33
N ALA A 69 16.37 20.59 -22.73
CA ALA A 69 14.97 20.59 -23.17
C ALA A 69 14.21 21.84 -22.73
N SER A 70 14.49 22.37 -21.54
CA SER A 70 13.78 23.52 -20.96
C SER A 70 14.61 24.80 -20.87
N GLY A 71 15.94 24.72 -20.99
CA GLY A 71 16.86 25.82 -20.77
C GLY A 71 16.99 26.23 -19.30
N LYS A 72 16.44 25.46 -18.36
CA LYS A 72 16.38 25.82 -16.94
C LYS A 72 17.48 25.16 -16.11
N LEU A 73 17.88 25.84 -15.04
CA LEU A 73 18.82 25.30 -14.07
C LEU A 73 18.15 24.17 -13.29
N THR A 74 18.75 22.99 -13.34
CA THR A 74 18.27 21.79 -12.68
C THR A 74 19.27 21.38 -11.60
N THR A 75 18.77 21.21 -10.38
CA THR A 75 19.54 20.75 -9.22
C THR A 75 19.33 19.25 -9.05
N VAL A 76 20.43 18.51 -8.89
CA VAL A 76 20.39 17.07 -8.62
C VAL A 76 20.24 16.84 -7.12
N TRP A 77 19.18 16.14 -6.74
CA TRP A 77 18.93 15.70 -5.38
C TRP A 77 19.29 14.22 -5.25
N ILE A 78 20.07 13.88 -4.24
CA ILE A 78 20.51 12.50 -3.97
C ILE A 78 19.83 12.00 -2.70
N ASN A 79 19.26 10.81 -2.82
CA ASN A 79 18.81 10.07 -1.65
C ASN A 79 19.98 9.33 -1.01
N ARG A 80 20.43 9.75 0.17
CA ARG A 80 21.57 9.13 0.87
C ARG A 80 21.40 7.64 1.19
N ARG A 81 20.16 7.18 1.32
CA ARG A 81 19.85 5.82 1.77
C ARG A 81 19.63 4.85 0.63
N THR A 82 19.12 5.31 -0.52
CA THR A 82 18.84 4.46 -1.69
C THR A 82 19.81 4.70 -2.85
N GLY A 83 20.50 5.83 -2.87
CA GLY A 83 21.32 6.27 -4.01
C GLY A 83 20.50 6.79 -5.20
N GLU A 84 19.18 6.90 -5.06
CA GLU A 84 18.31 7.45 -6.10
C GLU A 84 18.62 8.93 -6.36
N ARG A 85 18.53 9.32 -7.63
CA ARG A 85 18.70 10.70 -8.10
C ARG A 85 17.34 11.26 -8.51
N ARG A 86 17.05 12.48 -8.08
CA ARG A 86 15.89 13.26 -8.50
C ARG A 86 16.37 14.58 -9.09
N TYR A 87 15.74 15.00 -10.17
CA TYR A 87 16.02 16.27 -10.84
C TYR A 87 14.89 17.23 -10.49
N ASP A 88 15.22 18.35 -9.87
CA ASP A 88 14.26 19.42 -9.64
C ASP A 88 14.73 20.66 -10.38
N THR A 89 13.81 21.28 -11.11
CA THR A 89 14.14 22.42 -11.96
C THR A 89 13.79 23.68 -11.18
N ASP A 90 14.79 24.51 -10.91
CA ASP A 90 14.56 25.79 -10.24
C ASP A 90 13.68 26.66 -11.17
N VAL A 91 12.54 27.14 -10.62
CA VAL A 91 11.47 27.81 -11.38
C VAL A 91 11.83 29.24 -11.72
#